data_AF-A0A7H0LDC4-F1
#
_entry.id   AF-A0A7H0LDC4-F1
#
_cell.length_a   1.000
_cell.length_b   1.000
_cell.length_c   1.000
_cell.angle_alpha   90.00
_cell.angle_beta   90.00
_cell.angle_gamma   90.00
#
_symmetry.space_group_name_H-M   'P 1'
#
loop_
_entity.id
_entity.type
_entity.pdbx_description
1 polymer ?
#
loop_
_entity_poly.entity_id
_entity_poly.type
_entity_poly.pdbx_seq_one_letter_code
_entity_poly.pdbx_strand_id
1 'polypeptide(L)'
;MTLYRPERGEYADFGHGHKLAIEGAVEDLRGTIDHDDRKSLRRWLVSQDKYIVREADHLLSMDPAKRTRIETLRAMAWPAPFAALFYTLIVKQCLFDGWPGWFYALQRTYAELLLCLEIVDRKLAARQRDTRPS
;
A
#
# COMPACT_ATOMS: atom_id res chain seq x y z
N MET A 1 6.36 -14.51 16.41
CA MET A 1 7.70 -14.66 17.01
C MET A 1 8.22 -13.27 17.29
N THR A 2 8.52 -12.98 18.55
CA THR A 2 8.77 -11.61 19.02
C THR A 2 10.26 -11.51 19.37
N LEU A 3 11.02 -10.75 18.58
CA LEU A 3 12.48 -10.60 18.69
C LEU A 3 12.90 -9.51 19.70
N TYR A 4 12.07 -9.24 20.70
CA TYR A 4 12.37 -8.22 21.71
C TYR A 4 11.86 -8.66 23.09
N ARG A 5 12.50 -8.17 24.14
CA ARG A 5 12.04 -8.39 25.52
C ARG A 5 10.81 -7.51 25.77
N PRO A 6 9.61 -8.07 26.05
CA PRO A 6 8.37 -7.30 26.17
C PRO A 6 8.43 -6.20 27.24
N GLU A 7 9.22 -6.43 28.28
CA GLU A 7 9.37 -5.57 29.46
C GLU A 7 10.12 -4.25 29.19
N ARG A 8 10.68 -4.06 27.99
CA ARG A 8 11.48 -2.86 27.62
C ARG A 8 11.06 -2.20 26.32
N GLY A 9 9.87 -2.54 25.82
CA GLY A 9 9.35 -2.00 24.57
C GLY A 9 8.11 -1.16 24.82
N GLU A 10 8.19 0.15 24.59
CA GLU A 10 7.00 0.99 24.53
C GLU A 10 6.51 1.09 23.09
N TYR A 11 5.22 0.83 22.90
CA TYR A 11 4.58 1.02 21.61
C TYR A 11 4.21 2.50 21.46
N ALA A 12 5.01 3.21 20.67
CA ALA A 12 4.75 4.61 20.34
C ALA A 12 4.02 4.69 19.00
N ASP A 13 2.89 5.40 18.99
CA ASP A 13 2.05 5.56 17.81
C ASP A 13 2.58 6.72 16.95
N PHE A 14 3.33 6.38 15.90
CA PHE A 14 3.86 7.36 14.94
C PHE A 14 2.93 7.51 13.73
N GLY A 15 1.63 7.66 13.99
CA GLY A 15 0.60 8.04 13.03
C GLY A 15 0.24 7.01 11.94
N HIS A 16 1.20 6.24 11.41
CA HIS A 16 1.00 5.31 10.27
C HIS A 16 1.61 3.92 10.52
N GLY A 17 2.10 3.65 11.73
CA GLY A 17 2.58 2.34 12.13
C GLY A 17 2.95 2.32 13.60
N HIS A 18 2.59 1.23 14.29
CA HIS A 18 3.08 0.97 15.63
C HIS A 18 4.57 0.65 15.52
N LYS A 19 5.42 1.60 15.89
CA LYS A 19 6.87 1.36 16.03
C LYS A 19 7.14 1.06 17.48
N LEU A 20 7.80 -0.07 17.71
CA LEU A 20 8.28 -0.44 19.02
C LEU A 20 9.54 0.36 19.31
N ALA A 21 9.46 1.28 20.27
CA ALA A 21 10.63 1.94 20.84
C ALA A 21 11.21 1.03 21.92
N ILE A 22 12.37 0.44 21.65
CA ILE A 22 13.09 -0.37 22.64
C ILE A 22 14.25 0.47 23.18
N GLU A 23 14.30 0.67 24.50
CA GLU A 23 15.51 1.18 25.15
C GLU A 23 16.50 0.02 25.35
N GLY A 24 17.46 -0.10 24.42
CA GLY A 24 18.51 -1.12 24.48
C GLY A 24 19.44 -1.10 23.27
N ALA A 25 20.55 -1.83 23.37
CA ALA A 25 21.45 -2.03 22.24
C ALA A 25 20.72 -2.80 21.12
N VAL A 26 20.59 -2.16 19.96
CA VAL A 26 20.12 -2.80 18.73
C VAL A 26 21.33 -3.50 18.11
N GLU A 27 21.28 -4.83 18.07
CA GLU A 27 22.34 -5.63 17.45
C GLU A 27 21.83 -6.26 16.14
N ASP A 28 22.73 -6.41 15.17
CA ASP A 28 22.41 -7.07 13.91
C ASP A 28 22.14 -8.55 14.13
N LEU A 29 20.92 -8.98 13.77
CA LEU A 29 20.57 -10.40 13.80
C LEU A 29 21.36 -11.12 12.71
N ARG A 30 22.32 -11.96 13.11
CA ARG A 30 23.15 -12.76 12.19
C ARG A 30 22.41 -13.94 11.54
N GLY A 31 21.14 -14.16 11.89
CA GLY A 31 20.29 -15.21 11.31
C GLY A 31 19.31 -14.65 10.28
N THR A 32 19.05 -15.40 9.21
CA THR A 32 18.01 -15.06 8.23
C THR A 32 16.64 -15.28 8.85
N ILE A 33 15.84 -14.23 8.99
CA ILE A 33 14.41 -14.36 9.30
C ILE A 33 13.70 -14.67 7.99
N ASP A 34 13.45 -15.95 7.73
CA ASP A 34 12.67 -16.36 6.56
C ASP A 34 11.18 -16.19 6.88
N HIS A 35 10.66 -14.99 6.63
CA HIS A 35 9.24 -14.72 6.84
C HIS A 35 8.48 -15.16 5.59
N ASP A 36 7.95 -16.39 5.63
CA ASP A 36 7.08 -16.88 4.58
C ASP A 36 5.69 -16.22 4.67
N ASP A 37 5.59 -14.98 4.18
CA ASP A 37 4.35 -14.21 4.14
C ASP A 37 3.49 -14.57 2.92
N ARG A 38 3.66 -15.79 2.35
CA ARG A 38 2.84 -16.33 1.26
C ARG A 38 1.38 -16.44 1.72
N LYS A 39 0.64 -15.35 1.50
CA LYS A 39 -0.82 -15.32 1.63
C LYS A 39 -1.42 -15.96 0.40
N SER A 40 -2.40 -16.84 0.59
CA SER A 40 -3.21 -17.32 -0.53
C SER A 40 -3.82 -16.13 -1.26
N LEU A 41 -3.99 -16.23 -2.58
CA LEU A 41 -4.54 -15.15 -3.41
C LEU A 41 -5.85 -14.60 -2.82
N ARG A 42 -6.72 -15.47 -2.31
CA ARG A 42 -7.97 -15.08 -1.67
C ARG A 42 -7.76 -14.23 -0.42
N ARG A 43 -6.81 -14.60 0.44
CA ARG A 43 -6.47 -13.81 1.64
C ARG A 43 -5.85 -12.47 1.27
N TRP A 44 -5.00 -12.45 0.24
CA TRP A 44 -4.45 -11.22 -0.31
C TRP A 44 -5.55 -10.29 -0.82
N LEU A 45 -6.51 -10.80 -1.62
CA LEU A 45 -7.65 -10.02 -2.12
C LEU A 45 -8.50 -9.42 -1.00
N VAL A 46 -8.85 -10.21 0.02
CA VAL A 46 -9.60 -9.71 1.19
C VAL A 46 -8.83 -8.63 1.95
N SER A 47 -7.50 -8.72 2.00
CA SER A 47 -6.68 -7.70 2.64
C SER A 47 -6.62 -6.38 1.85
N GLN A 48 -6.84 -6.42 0.54
CA GLN A 48 -6.83 -5.22 -0.29
C GLN A 48 -8.00 -4.30 0.06
N ASP A 49 -9.19 -4.83 0.30
CA ASP A 49 -10.41 -4.06 0.58
C ASP A 49 -10.19 -2.97 1.64
N LYS A 50 -9.77 -3.35 2.85
CA LYS A 50 -9.48 -2.39 3.94
C LYS A 50 -8.30 -1.47 3.64
N TYR A 51 -7.30 -1.96 2.92
CA TYR A 51 -6.12 -1.18 2.57
C TYR A 51 -6.48 -0.06 1.60
N ILE A 52 -7.26 -0.37 0.57
CA ILE A 52 -7.64 0.56 -0.49
C ILE A 52 -8.51 1.70 0.05
N VAL A 53 -9.47 1.39 0.91
CA VAL A 53 -10.32 2.40 1.55
C VAL A 53 -9.46 3.41 2.33
N ARG A 54 -8.52 2.92 3.16
CA ARG A 54 -7.60 3.77 3.94
C ARG A 54 -6.65 4.57 3.07
N GLU A 55 -6.14 3.95 2.00
CA GLU A 55 -5.24 4.61 1.06
C GLU A 55 -5.96 5.71 0.28
N ALA A 56 -7.21 5.47 -0.13
CA ALA A 56 -8.05 6.47 -0.78
C ALA A 56 -8.36 7.63 0.18
N ASP A 57 -8.68 7.34 1.46
CA ASP A 57 -8.86 8.38 2.49
C ASP A 57 -7.60 9.23 2.65
N HIS A 58 -6.43 8.58 2.73
CA HIS A 58 -5.15 9.26 2.86
C HIS A 58 -4.85 10.16 1.66
N LEU A 59 -4.98 9.64 0.44
CA LEU A 59 -4.71 10.40 -0.78
C LEU A 59 -5.68 11.56 -1.00
N LEU A 60 -6.96 11.39 -0.65
CA LEU A 60 -7.98 12.44 -0.80
C LEU A 60 -7.90 13.51 0.28
N SER A 61 -7.48 13.16 1.51
CA SER A 61 -7.30 14.11 2.61
C SER A 61 -5.98 14.90 2.54
N MET A 62 -4.99 14.39 1.81
CA MET A 62 -3.69 15.04 1.68
C MET A 62 -3.77 16.31 0.83
N ASP A 63 -3.19 17.40 1.34
CA ASP A 63 -3.05 18.68 0.63
C ASP A 63 -2.30 18.47 -0.70
N PRO A 64 -2.88 18.85 -1.86
CA PRO A 64 -2.23 18.75 -3.17
C PRO A 64 -0.83 19.38 -3.22
N ALA A 65 -0.56 20.43 -2.44
CA ALA A 65 0.73 21.10 -2.42
C ALA A 65 1.85 20.29 -1.72
N LYS A 66 1.49 19.31 -0.89
CA LYS A 66 2.44 18.46 -0.14
C LYS A 66 2.62 17.07 -0.74
N ARG A 67 1.89 16.74 -1.81
CA ARG A 67 1.97 15.42 -2.45
C ARG A 67 3.30 15.23 -3.18
N THR A 68 3.91 14.08 -2.99
CA THR A 68 5.00 13.61 -3.84
C THR A 68 4.51 13.38 -5.27
N ARG A 69 5.42 13.36 -6.25
CA ARG A 69 5.06 13.13 -7.66
C ARG A 69 4.32 11.81 -7.88
N ILE A 70 4.65 10.79 -7.07
CA ILE A 70 4.01 9.47 -7.11
C ILE A 70 2.58 9.56 -6.56
N GLU A 71 2.37 10.23 -5.44
CA GLU A 71 1.03 10.41 -4.86
C GLU A 71 0.12 11.24 -5.76
N THR A 72 0.66 12.28 -6.40
CA THR A 72 -0.07 13.06 -7.41
C THR A 72 -0.51 12.19 -8.58
N LEU A 73 0.37 11.33 -9.08
CA LEU A 73 0.04 10.36 -10.13
C LEU A 73 -1.05 9.37 -9.69
N ARG A 74 -0.98 8.89 -8.44
CA ARG A 74 -1.98 7.97 -7.87
C ARG A 74 -3.34 8.64 -7.66
N ALA A 75 -3.36 9.92 -7.26
CA ALA A 75 -4.59 10.70 -7.12
C ALA A 75 -5.28 11.02 -8.47
N MET A 76 -4.53 11.00 -9.59
CA MET A 76 -5.07 11.09 -10.95
C MET A 76 -5.84 9.82 -11.37
N ALA A 77 -5.72 8.73 -10.60
CA ALA A 77 -6.38 7.44 -10.77
C ALA A 77 -5.99 6.69 -12.06
N TRP A 78 -6.34 7.21 -13.24
CA TRP A 78 -6.20 6.50 -14.52
C TRP A 78 -4.76 6.12 -14.94
N PRO A 79 -3.69 6.90 -14.65
CA PRO A 79 -2.35 6.55 -15.12
C PRO A 79 -1.60 5.66 -14.11
N ALA A 80 -2.10 5.55 -12.87
CA ALA A 80 -1.41 4.89 -11.78
C ALA A 80 -1.20 3.38 -11.98
N PRO A 81 -2.20 2.60 -12.47
CA PRO A 81 -2.02 1.17 -12.67
C PRO A 81 -1.00 0.85 -13.76
N PHE A 82 -1.03 1.61 -14.86
CA PHE A 82 -0.07 1.45 -15.95
C PHE A 82 1.35 1.81 -15.48
N ALA A 83 1.50 2.94 -14.79
CA ALA A 83 2.79 3.34 -14.24
C ALA A 83 3.36 2.30 -13.26
N ALA A 84 2.53 1.73 -12.39
CA ALA A 84 2.95 0.67 -11.47
C ALA A 84 3.34 -0.62 -12.20
N LEU A 85 2.62 -1.00 -13.26
CA LEU A 85 2.96 -2.16 -14.08
C LEU A 85 4.31 -1.97 -14.79
N PHE A 86 4.51 -0.84 -15.48
CA PHE A 86 5.79 -0.56 -16.16
C PHE A 86 6.94 -0.43 -15.17
N TYR A 87 6.71 0.23 -14.02
CA TYR A 87 7.72 0.34 -12.97
C TYR A 87 8.11 -1.03 -12.42
N THR A 88 7.14 -1.90 -12.12
CA THR A 88 7.45 -3.23 -11.58
C THR A 88 8.11 -4.14 -12.62
N LEU A 89 7.67 -4.11 -13.88
CA LEU A 89 8.29 -4.94 -14.92
C LEU A 89 9.71 -4.48 -15.27
N ILE A 90 9.93 -3.18 -15.38
CA ILE A 90 11.19 -2.60 -15.88
C ILE A 90 12.18 -2.35 -14.74
N VAL A 91 11.75 -1.69 -13.67
CA VAL A 91 12.66 -1.24 -12.58
C VAL A 91 12.93 -2.36 -11.59
N LYS A 92 11.92 -3.18 -11.26
CA LYS A 92 12.14 -4.35 -10.40
C LYS A 92 12.63 -5.57 -11.17
N GLN A 93 12.82 -5.46 -12.48
CA GLN A 93 13.27 -6.54 -13.35
C GLN A 93 12.43 -7.81 -13.22
N CYS A 94 11.18 -7.71 -12.75
CA CYS A 94 10.28 -8.84 -12.54
C CYS A 94 9.99 -9.61 -13.83
N LEU A 95 10.26 -9.00 -14.99
CA LEU A 95 10.26 -9.67 -16.29
C LEU A 95 11.25 -10.86 -16.34
N PHE A 96 12.37 -10.77 -15.63
CA PHE A 96 13.43 -11.78 -15.59
C PHE A 96 13.28 -12.80 -14.44
N ASP A 97 12.43 -12.51 -13.45
CA ASP A 97 12.18 -13.37 -12.28
C ASP A 97 11.22 -14.55 -12.55
N GLY A 98 10.72 -14.67 -13.79
CA GLY A 98 9.78 -15.73 -14.19
C GLY A 98 8.39 -15.57 -13.57
N TRP A 99 7.67 -16.68 -13.37
CA TRP A 99 6.28 -16.69 -12.88
C TRP A 99 6.05 -15.97 -11.56
N PRO A 100 6.93 -16.05 -10.54
CA PRO A 100 6.77 -15.27 -9.30
C PRO A 100 6.79 -13.76 -9.53
N GLY A 101 7.68 -13.27 -10.40
CA GLY A 101 7.77 -11.86 -10.77
C GLY A 101 6.52 -11.36 -11.48
N TRP A 102 6.00 -12.15 -12.43
CA TRP A 102 4.73 -11.86 -13.10
C TRP A 102 3.54 -11.86 -12.12
N PHE A 103 3.48 -12.84 -11.21
CA PHE A 103 2.43 -12.89 -10.19
C PHE A 103 2.45 -11.64 -9.30
N TYR A 104 3.64 -11.21 -8.86
CA TYR A 104 3.80 -9.97 -8.09
C TYR A 104 3.39 -8.73 -8.88
N ALA A 105 3.82 -8.61 -10.14
CA ALA A 105 3.47 -7.49 -11.00
C ALA A 105 1.95 -7.40 -11.24
N LEU A 106 1.28 -8.55 -11.44
CA LEU A 106 -0.17 -8.63 -11.55
C LEU A 106 -0.88 -8.24 -10.26
N GLN A 107 -0.42 -8.74 -9.11
CA GLN A 107 -0.94 -8.33 -7.80
C GLN A 107 -0.81 -6.83 -7.58
N ARG A 108 0.36 -6.24 -7.90
CA ARG A 108 0.58 -4.81 -7.74
C ARG A 108 -0.33 -4.00 -8.65
N THR A 109 -0.46 -4.40 -9.91
CA THR A 109 -1.34 -3.73 -10.88
C THR A 109 -2.80 -3.82 -10.46
N TYR A 110 -3.23 -4.98 -9.97
CA TYR A 110 -4.59 -5.17 -9.48
C TYR A 110 -4.90 -4.30 -8.26
N ALA A 111 -3.97 -4.17 -7.32
CA ALA A 111 -4.13 -3.28 -6.16
C ALA A 111 -4.29 -1.81 -6.57
N GLU A 112 -3.48 -1.33 -7.53
CA GLU A 112 -3.59 0.04 -8.05
C GLU A 112 -4.88 0.24 -8.87
N LEU A 113 -5.36 -0.79 -9.59
CA LEU A 113 -6.66 -0.75 -10.27
C LEU A 113 -7.81 -0.59 -9.27
N LEU A 114 -7.80 -1.37 -8.19
CA LEU A 114 -8.84 -1.23 -7.17
C LEU A 114 -8.81 0.14 -6.49
N LEU A 115 -7.61 0.68 -6.22
CA LEU A 115 -7.47 2.05 -5.71
C LEU A 115 -8.02 3.10 -6.69
N CYS A 116 -7.73 2.93 -7.98
CA CYS A 116 -8.28 3.78 -9.03
C CYS A 116 -9.82 3.74 -9.02
N LEU A 117 -10.42 2.55 -8.95
CA LEU A 117 -11.87 2.38 -8.89
C LEU A 117 -12.48 3.07 -7.65
N GLU A 118 -11.89 2.87 -6.48
CA GLU A 118 -12.34 3.50 -5.23
C GLU A 118 -12.31 5.04 -5.31
N ILE A 119 -11.22 5.61 -5.85
CA ILE A 119 -11.11 7.06 -6.03
C ILE A 119 -12.16 7.59 -7.01
N VAL A 120 -12.39 6.88 -8.12
CA VAL A 120 -13.38 7.27 -9.14
C VAL A 120 -14.80 7.15 -8.58
N ASP A 121 -15.13 6.07 -7.88
CA ASP A 121 -16.44 5.87 -7.25
C ASP A 121 -16.78 7.01 -6.29
N ARG A 122 -15.84 7.37 -5.41
CA ARG A 122 -16.01 8.50 -4.48
C ARG A 122 -16.19 9.83 -5.20
N LYS A 123 -15.45 10.09 -6.28
CA LYS A 123 -15.60 11.29 -7.11
C LYS A 123 -16.98 11.35 -7.78
N LEU A 124 -17.47 10.21 -8.29
CA LEU A 124 -18.81 10.10 -8.87
C LEU A 124 -19.90 10.30 -7.82
N ALA A 125 -19.77 9.67 -6.66
CA ALA A 125 -20.72 9.81 -5.54
C ALA A 125 -20.77 11.24 -4.98
N ALA A 126 -19.64 11.96 -4.97
CA ALA A 126 -19.61 13.39 -4.61
C ALA A 126 -20.35 14.24 -5.64
N ARG A 127 -20.09 14.02 -6.94
CA ARG A 127 -20.75 14.75 -8.02
C ARG A 127 -22.27 14.52 -8.06
N GLN A 128 -22.72 13.30 -7.79
CA GLN A 128 -24.14 12.98 -7.72
C GLN A 128 -24.86 13.70 -6.56
N ARG A 129 -24.18 13.88 -5.42
CA ARG A 129 -24.72 14.64 -4.27
C ARG A 129 -24.92 16.12 -4.61
N ASP A 130 -23.98 16.75 -5.31
CA ASP A 130 -24.10 18.16 -5.74
C ASP A 130 -25.23 18.39 -6.74
N THR A 131 -25.58 17.38 -7.56
CA THR A 131 -26.63 17.51 -8.58
C THR A 131 -28.06 17.26 -8.09
N ARG A 132 -28.26 16.87 -6.82
CA ARG A 132 -29.61 16.68 -6.27
C ARG A 132 -30.09 18.00 -5.62
N PRO A 133 -31.11 18.68 -6.15
CA PRO A 133 -31.67 19.84 -5.48
C PRO A 133 -32.38 19.37 -4.19
N SER A 134 -32.09 20.04 -3.08
CA SER A 134 -32.74 19.88 -1.77
C SER A 134 -34.17 20.40 -1.77
#